data_AF-A0A2B7ZZK4-F1
#
_entry.id   AF-A0A2B7ZZK4-F1
#
_cell.length_a   1.000
_cell.length_b   1.000
_cell.length_c   1.000
_cell.angle_alpha   90.00
_cell.angle_beta   90.00
_cell.angle_gamma   90.00
#
_symmetry.space_group_name_H-M   'P 1'
#
loop_
_entity.id
_entity.type
_entity.pdbx_description
1 polymer ?
#
loop_
_entity_poly.entity_id
_entity_poly.type
_entity_poly.pdbx_seq_one_letter_code
_entity_poly.pdbx_strand_id
1 'polypeptide(L)' 'MIKGIKEIRGNKGEWSEIYALFKLLGDKQLFEGDAALNKTEGLFYPIIKIIRN' A
#
# COMPACT_ATOMS: atom_id res chain seq x y z
N MET A 1 11.69 20.38 30.41
CA MET A 1 10.49 19.63 29.99
C MET A 1 10.29 19.89 28.50
N ILE A 2 10.82 19.03 27.63
CA ILE A 2 10.62 19.16 26.18
C ILE A 2 9.21 18.61 25.92
N LYS A 3 8.31 19.42 25.34
CA LYS A 3 6.98 18.96 24.92
C LYS A 3 7.18 17.81 23.94
N GLY A 4 6.96 16.59 24.44
CA GLY A 4 7.24 15.36 23.72
C GLY A 4 6.41 15.28 22.44
N ILE A 5 7.04 14.73 21.41
CA ILE A 5 6.40 14.37 20.14
C ILE A 5 5.14 13.56 20.46
N LYS A 6 3.98 13.99 19.94
CA LYS A 6 2.73 13.26 20.10
C LYS A 6 2.85 11.94 19.32
N GLU A 7 2.89 10.82 20.02
CA GLU A 7 2.89 9.49 19.38
C GLU A 7 1.68 9.36 18.46
N ILE A 8 1.92 8.98 17.21
CA ILE A 8 0.86 8.57 16.29
C ILE A 8 0.49 7.14 16.68
N ARG A 9 -0.79 6.92 16.99
CA ARG A 9 -1.34 5.61 17.32
C ARG A 9 -2.46 5.30 16.34
N GLY A 10 -2.63 4.02 16.03
CA GLY A 10 -3.65 3.54 15.11
C GLY A 10 -3.77 2.02 15.22
N ASN A 11 -4.91 1.48 14.82
CA ASN A 11 -5.13 0.04 14.79
C ASN A 11 -4.41 -0.59 13.58
N LYS A 12 -4.36 -1.93 13.50
CA LYS A 12 -3.68 -2.63 12.39
C LYS A 12 -4.21 -2.21 11.00
N GLY A 13 -5.50 -1.93 10.87
CA GLY A 13 -6.12 -1.49 9.63
C GLY A 13 -5.67 -0.10 9.21
N GLU A 14 -5.73 0.87 10.12
CA GLU A 14 -5.30 2.25 9.86
C GLU A 14 -3.83 2.34 9.43
N TRP A 15 -2.96 1.55 10.06
CA TRP A 15 -1.55 1.48 9.64
C TRP A 15 -1.33 0.72 8.32
N SER A 16 -2.25 -0.18 7.95
CA SER A 16 -2.15 -0.95 6.71
C SER A 16 -2.36 -0.08 5.48
N GLU A 17 -3.13 1.02 5.57
CA GLU A 17 -3.38 1.94 4.45
C GLU A 17 -2.11 2.64 3.98
N ILE A 18 -1.36 3.26 4.91
CA ILE A 18 -0.10 3.95 4.60
C ILE A 18 0.96 2.94 4.13
N TYR A 19 1.02 1.78 4.76
CA TYR A 19 1.90 0.69 4.33
C TYR A 19 1.60 0.25 2.90
N ALA A 20 0.32 0.01 2.57
CA ALA A 20 -0.10 -0.38 1.22
C ALA A 20 0.29 0.70 0.20
N LEU A 21 0.03 1.98 0.48
CA LEU A 21 0.43 3.08 -0.39
C LEU A 21 1.94 3.05 -0.71
N PHE A 22 2.79 3.01 0.31
CA PHE A 22 4.24 2.99 0.10
C PHE A 22 4.74 1.70 -0.58
N LYS A 23 4.14 0.55 -0.25
CA LYS A 23 4.46 -0.73 -0.88
C LYS A 23 4.18 -0.68 -2.38
N LEU A 24 3.01 -0.17 -2.76
CA LEU A 24 2.60 -0.01 -4.15
C LEU A 24 3.49 0.98 -4.91
N LEU A 25 3.89 2.10 -4.30
CA LEU A 25 4.83 3.04 -4.90
C LEU A 25 6.24 2.43 -5.11
N GLY A 26 6.70 1.60 -4.17
CA GLY A 26 7.98 0.91 -4.27
C GLY A 26 7.98 -0.21 -5.32
N ASP A 27 6.93 -1.03 -5.33
CA ASP A 27 6.81 -2.19 -6.22
C ASP A 27 6.45 -1.79 -7.66
N LYS A 28 5.80 -0.64 -7.86
CA LYS A 28 5.37 -0.07 -9.17
C LYS A 28 4.38 -0.92 -9.97
N GLN A 29 4.16 -2.17 -9.59
CA GLN A 29 3.28 -3.15 -10.22
C GLN A 29 2.34 -3.74 -9.17
N LEU A 30 1.04 -3.82 -9.49
CA LEU A 30 0.03 -4.52 -8.69
C LEU A 30 -0.42 -5.77 -9.45
N PHE A 31 -0.31 -6.94 -8.82
CA PHE A 31 -0.83 -8.18 -9.37
C PHE A 31 -2.30 -8.35 -9.00
N GLU A 32 -3.09 -8.91 -9.91
CA GLU A 32 -4.45 -9.34 -9.55
C GLU A 32 -4.36 -10.54 -8.60
N GLY A 33 -5.26 -10.57 -7.63
CA GLY A 33 -5.42 -11.70 -6.70
C GLY A 33 -6.68 -12.48 -7.04
N ASP A 34 -6.62 -13.80 -7.02
CA ASP A 34 -7.80 -14.65 -7.09
C ASP A 34 -8.59 -14.65 -5.77
N ALA A 35 -9.70 -15.41 -5.71
CA ALA A 35 -10.52 -15.54 -4.50
C ALA A 35 -9.77 -16.15 -3.29
N ALA A 36 -8.64 -16.81 -3.53
CA ALA A 36 -7.76 -17.38 -2.51
C ALA A 36 -6.51 -16.51 -2.26
N LEU A 37 -6.47 -15.28 -2.78
CA LEU A 37 -5.38 -14.31 -2.67
C LEU A 37 -4.07 -14.74 -3.35
N ASN A 38 -4.13 -15.70 -4.27
CA ASN A 38 -2.98 -16.06 -5.09
C ASN A 38 -2.79 -15.02 -6.19
N LYS A 39 -1.53 -14.75 -6.55
CA LYS A 39 -1.22 -13.87 -7.69
C LYS A 39 -1.63 -14.54 -9.00
N THR A 40 -2.39 -13.83 -9.82
CA THR A 40 -2.61 -14.21 -11.21
C THR A 40 -1.35 -13.91 -12.02
N GLU A 41 -0.72 -14.94 -12.57
CA GLU A 41 0.49 -14.78 -13.39
C GLU A 41 0.16 -14.04 -14.71
N GLY A 42 1.08 -13.17 -15.14
CA GLY A 42 0.97 -12.47 -16.42
C GLY A 42 0.03 -11.26 -16.45
N LEU A 43 -0.76 -11.03 -15.40
CA LEU A 43 -1.66 -9.87 -15.30
C LEU A 43 -1.23 -8.94 -14.16
N PHE A 44 -0.71 -7.77 -14.53
CA PHE A 44 -0.33 -6.73 -13.58
C PHE A 44 -0.77 -5.35 -14.05
N TYR A 45 -1.13 -4.51 -13.09
CA TYR A 45 -1.47 -3.11 -13.29
C TYR A 45 -0.26 -2.24 -12.94
N PRO A 46 0.26 -1.43 -13.88
CA PRO A 46 1.27 -0.43 -13.55
C PRO A 46 0.63 0.67 -12.69
N ILE A 47 1.02 0.74 -11.42
CA ILE A 47 0.34 1.57 -10.41
C ILE A 47 0.53 3.06 -10.71
N ILE A 48 1.68 3.44 -11.24
CA ILE A 48 2.01 4.83 -11.59
C ILE A 48 1.14 5.37 -12.75
N LYS A 49 0.34 4.51 -13.41
CA LYS A 49 -0.63 4.94 -14.42
C LYS A 49 -1.86 5.63 -13.80
N ILE A 50 -2.15 5.37 -12.52
CA ILE A 50 -3.30 5.94 -11.78
C ILE A 50 -3.09 7.44 -11.49
N ILE A 51 -1.85 7.93 -11.47
CA ILE A 51 -1.49 9.32 -11.13
C ILE A 51 -1.24 10.16 -12.41
N ARG A 52 -1.50 9.63 -13.61
CA ARG A 52 -1.34 10.42 -14.85
C ARG A 52 -2.65 11.16 -15.16
N ASN A 53 -2.55 12.49 -15.26
CA ASN A 53 -3.54 13.40 -15.88
C ASN A 53 -4.05 12.85 -17.21
#